data_AF-A0A9E6R4G3-F1
#
_entry.id   AF-A0A9E6R4G3-F1
#
_cell.length_a   1.000
_cell.length_b   1.000
_cell.length_c   1.000
_cell.angle_alpha   90.00
_cell.angle_beta   90.00
_cell.angle_gamma   90.00
#
_symmetry.space_group_name_H-M   'P 1'
#
loop_
_entity.id
_entity.type
_entity.pdbx_description
1 polymer ?
#
loop_
_entity_poly.entity_id
_entity_poly.type
_entity_poly.pdbx_seq_one_letter_code
_entity_poly.pdbx_strand_id
1 'polypeptide(L)'
;MDTLRGSFGPHDALDLDGFAMPDFGAVDEDDMSYDAPPPAIGTDERRMQVRAYNFWASLLEDRNFPSIEDLDPTLLPDFGPHSVLLDFSTGIENPGIEYIGNALADECCAIADATPRRLSDVPPRSLLSRITDHYMQILANQSPIGFEAEFVNAMGATILYRGILLPFSSNDESIDFIFGVINWKELADARSSGELLLEIDQALDAGLTFGDRQPRRPALTDWADGPANVLGDDLLAESGNAFAATRPVPSIDLDGQAEMASDSFDPAAMELADWLAAAREMAQQAKGTEERTRAALYEAVGRAWDFAIAAGDAPDDFAELLEDAGIAMQERAPMTPVVKLVFGVDYDKTRLTEYAAVLAFADRNGIAQGSLGAYLKTAEGGLKGVVASERAFRRAQDGKPAQPIHKGPRKAIAKRLRALAPLQFDSLAIEGDEFALVMIRRDATGQVVVLGEVPGNTALVEKAARELIG
;
A
#
# COMPACT_ATOMS: atom_id res chain seq x y z
N MET A 1 -42.43 8.05 47.91
CA MET A 1 -43.86 8.37 48.09
C MET A 1 -44.19 9.40 47.01
N ASP A 2 -44.31 8.99 45.76
CA ASP A 2 -45.59 8.50 45.17
C ASP A 2 -46.62 9.65 45.11
N THR A 3 -47.32 9.96 44.02
CA THR A 3 -47.51 9.34 42.71
C THR A 3 -48.46 10.25 41.91
N LEU A 4 -48.30 10.24 40.59
CA LEU A 4 -49.34 10.28 39.54
C LEU A 4 -50.57 11.22 39.63
N ARG A 5 -50.70 12.05 38.59
CA ARG A 5 -51.85 12.13 37.65
C ARG A 5 -51.29 12.56 36.29
N GLY A 6 -51.66 12.02 35.12
CA GLY A 6 -52.62 10.98 34.78
C GLY A 6 -52.55 10.64 33.28
N SER A 7 -52.97 9.41 32.99
CA SER A 7 -53.63 8.85 31.78
C SER A 7 -53.38 9.47 30.38
N PHE A 8 -52.79 8.67 29.49
CA PHE A 8 -53.00 8.71 28.04
C PHE A 8 -53.81 7.49 27.60
N GLY A 9 -54.82 7.70 26.75
CA GLY A 9 -55.47 6.69 25.92
C GLY A 9 -54.90 6.70 24.49
N PRO A 10 -55.18 5.66 23.68
CA PRO A 10 -54.34 5.23 22.56
C PRO A 10 -54.88 5.64 21.17
N HIS A 11 -54.05 5.38 20.14
CA HIS A 11 -54.19 5.66 18.69
C HIS A 11 -53.75 7.10 18.32
N ASP A 12 -52.75 7.32 17.48
CA ASP A 12 -52.55 6.69 16.18
C ASP A 12 -51.06 6.49 15.83
N ALA A 13 -50.79 5.42 15.08
CA ALA A 13 -49.49 5.13 14.49
C ALA A 13 -49.25 6.01 13.26
N LEU A 14 -48.03 6.52 13.12
CA LEU A 14 -47.27 6.91 11.90
C LEU A 14 -46.36 8.08 12.28
N ASP A 15 -45.12 7.76 12.69
CA ASP A 15 -43.93 8.61 12.58
C ASP A 15 -42.74 7.83 13.17
N LEU A 16 -41.91 7.26 12.31
CA LEU A 16 -40.61 6.71 12.69
C LEU A 16 -39.52 7.25 11.76
N ASP A 17 -39.54 8.56 11.52
CA ASP A 17 -38.38 9.33 11.05
C ASP A 17 -37.67 9.92 12.27
N GLY A 18 -36.78 9.11 12.85
CA GLY A 18 -36.07 9.38 14.09
C GLY A 18 -34.56 9.48 13.92
N PHE A 19 -34.07 10.28 12.96
CA PHE A 19 -32.69 10.79 13.00
C PHE A 19 -32.64 12.23 12.46
N ALA A 20 -33.21 13.15 13.23
CA ALA A 20 -32.84 14.55 13.14
C ALA A 20 -31.40 14.71 13.67
N MET A 21 -30.44 14.88 12.76
CA MET A 21 -29.08 15.28 13.12
C MET A 21 -29.12 16.67 13.78
N PRO A 22 -28.46 16.88 14.94
CA PRO A 22 -28.33 18.20 15.51
C PRO A 22 -27.53 19.11 14.57
N ASP A 23 -27.99 20.36 14.47
CA ASP A 23 -27.25 21.49 13.90
C ASP A 23 -25.93 21.69 14.67
N PHE A 24 -24.88 21.01 14.24
CA PHE A 24 -23.51 21.31 14.65
C PHE A 24 -23.03 22.47 13.79
N GLY A 25 -23.16 23.67 14.34
CA GLY A 25 -22.45 24.85 13.87
C GLY A 25 -20.99 24.51 13.62
N ALA A 26 -20.51 24.89 12.44
CA ALA A 26 -19.15 24.70 11.98
C ALA A 26 -18.16 25.15 13.06
N VAL A 27 -17.53 24.18 13.71
CA VAL A 27 -16.37 24.42 14.55
C VAL A 27 -15.22 24.74 13.59
N ASP A 28 -14.62 25.92 13.74
CA ASP A 28 -13.43 26.34 13.00
C ASP A 28 -12.31 25.30 13.18
N GLU A 29 -12.04 24.48 12.16
CA GLU A 29 -10.98 23.46 12.13
C GLU A 29 -9.56 24.04 11.84
N ASP A 30 -9.31 25.30 12.18
CA ASP A 30 -8.02 25.97 11.91
C ASP A 30 -6.99 25.89 13.06
N ASP A 31 -7.15 24.95 14.00
CA ASP A 31 -6.07 24.56 14.93
C ASP A 31 -5.47 23.17 14.67
N MET A 32 -5.66 22.60 13.47
CA MET A 32 -4.84 21.45 13.05
C MET A 32 -3.49 21.92 12.51
N SER A 33 -2.57 22.13 13.45
CA SER A 33 -1.15 22.22 13.17
C SER A 33 -0.70 21.09 12.24
N TYR A 34 0.00 21.44 11.17
CA TYR A 34 0.98 20.54 10.57
C TYR A 34 2.14 20.37 11.56
N ASP A 35 1.91 19.62 12.62
CA ASP A 35 2.77 18.50 12.90
C ASP A 35 1.79 17.35 12.77
N ALA A 36 1.85 16.59 11.67
CA ALA A 36 1.00 15.43 11.61
C ALA A 36 1.41 14.59 12.82
N PRO A 37 0.50 14.28 13.77
CA PRO A 37 0.69 13.07 14.53
C PRO A 37 0.95 11.96 13.49
N PRO A 38 1.80 10.96 13.76
CA PRO A 38 1.87 9.80 12.87
C PRO A 38 0.42 9.41 12.55
N PRO A 39 0.08 9.22 11.27
CA PRO A 39 -1.30 9.12 10.82
C PRO A 39 -2.05 8.23 11.80
N ALA A 40 -3.25 8.63 12.22
CA ALA A 40 -4.12 7.77 13.00
C ALA A 40 -4.43 6.55 12.13
N ILE A 41 -3.49 5.62 12.10
CA ILE A 41 -3.49 4.40 11.34
C ILE A 41 -4.56 3.60 12.05
N GLY A 42 -5.67 3.42 11.34
CA GLY A 42 -6.75 2.60 11.80
C GLY A 42 -6.18 1.30 12.32
N THR A 43 -6.83 0.78 13.35
CA THR A 43 -6.56 -0.50 14.04
C THR A 43 -6.66 -1.74 13.13
N ASP A 44 -6.53 -1.57 11.81
CA ASP A 44 -6.73 -2.53 10.75
C ASP A 44 -5.51 -2.58 9.78
N GLU A 45 -4.33 -2.21 10.26
CA GLU A 45 -3.09 -2.33 9.49
C GLU A 45 -2.63 -3.80 9.42
N ARG A 46 -2.64 -4.37 8.21
CA ARG A 46 -2.31 -5.78 7.98
C ARG A 46 -0.81 -6.06 7.96
N ARG A 47 0.04 -5.07 7.68
CA ARG A 47 1.50 -5.26 7.55
C ARG A 47 2.17 -5.25 8.92
N MET A 48 2.77 -6.38 9.30
CA MET A 48 3.44 -6.58 10.60
C MET A 48 4.45 -5.45 10.93
N GLN A 49 5.27 -5.02 9.97
CA GLN A 49 6.24 -3.92 10.19
C GLN A 49 5.58 -2.58 10.54
N VAL A 50 4.40 -2.29 9.96
CA VAL A 50 3.70 -1.03 10.21
C VAL A 50 2.98 -1.12 11.56
N ARG A 51 2.45 -2.29 11.93
CA ARG A 51 1.95 -2.53 13.29
C ARG A 51 3.05 -2.35 14.34
N ALA A 52 4.25 -2.90 14.10
CA ALA A 52 5.40 -2.73 14.98
C ALA A 52 5.84 -1.26 15.10
N TYR A 53 5.86 -0.51 13.99
CA TYR A 53 6.12 0.93 14.00
C TYR A 53 5.06 1.68 14.81
N ASN A 54 3.77 1.37 14.63
CA ASN A 54 2.68 2.04 15.34
C ASN A 54 2.74 1.78 16.85
N PHE A 55 3.06 0.55 17.23
CA PHE A 55 3.31 0.19 18.61
C PHE A 55 4.45 1.04 19.19
N TRP A 56 5.60 1.10 18.51
CA TRP A 56 6.72 1.94 18.93
C TRP A 56 6.36 3.43 19.01
N ALA A 57 5.66 3.96 18.00
CA ALA A 57 5.24 5.35 17.96
C ALA A 57 4.21 5.68 19.06
N SER A 58 3.40 4.70 19.48
CA SER A 58 2.47 4.89 20.60
C SER A 58 3.17 5.01 21.95
N LEU A 59 4.39 4.47 22.08
CA LEU A 59 5.21 4.58 23.29
C LEU A 59 6.05 5.86 23.33
N LEU A 60 6.07 6.65 22.24
CA LEU A 60 6.96 7.80 22.12
C LEU A 60 6.55 8.97 23.04
N GLU A 61 5.26 9.08 23.39
CA GLU A 61 4.67 10.19 24.16
C GLU A 61 5.31 11.57 23.79
N ASP A 62 6.04 12.19 24.72
CA ASP A 62 6.77 13.48 24.54
C ASP A 62 8.31 13.30 24.40
N ARG A 63 8.81 12.07 24.23
CA ARG A 63 10.24 11.69 24.20
C ARG A 63 10.76 11.58 22.75
N ASN A 64 12.08 11.59 22.57
CA ASN A 64 12.69 11.28 21.27
C ASN A 64 12.69 9.78 20.98
N PHE A 65 12.87 8.97 22.03
CA PHE A 65 12.83 7.51 21.96
C PHE A 65 11.97 6.94 23.09
N PRO A 66 11.23 5.85 22.84
CA PRO A 66 10.51 5.14 23.89
C PRO A 66 11.45 4.56 24.95
N SER A 67 10.94 4.45 26.18
CA SER A 67 11.63 3.75 27.26
C SER A 67 11.68 2.26 26.97
N ILE A 68 12.81 1.61 27.30
CA ILE A 68 12.89 0.14 27.26
C ILE A 68 11.96 -0.51 28.31
N GLU A 69 11.68 0.18 29.42
CA GLU A 69 10.81 -0.33 30.49
C GLU A 69 9.35 -0.51 30.05
N ASP A 70 8.94 0.19 29.00
CA ASP A 70 7.58 0.11 28.44
C ASP A 70 7.44 -1.01 27.39
N LEU A 71 8.56 -1.67 27.03
CA LEU A 71 8.60 -2.76 26.07
C LEU A 71 8.63 -4.12 26.81
N ASP A 72 7.54 -4.88 26.71
CA ASP A 72 7.55 -6.30 27.02
C ASP A 72 7.37 -7.14 25.73
N PRO A 73 8.46 -7.73 25.21
CA PRO A 73 8.40 -8.55 23.99
C PRO A 73 7.49 -9.78 24.11
N THR A 74 7.25 -10.28 25.33
CA THR A 74 6.48 -11.50 25.58
C THR A 74 4.97 -11.28 25.56
N LEU A 75 4.53 -10.04 25.78
CA LEU A 75 3.12 -9.66 25.78
C LEU A 75 2.60 -9.23 24.39
N LEU A 76 3.42 -9.35 23.35
CA LEU A 76 3.12 -8.92 21.98
C LEU A 76 2.87 -10.12 21.06
N PRO A 77 1.66 -10.71 21.03
CA PRO A 77 1.39 -11.95 20.28
C PRO A 77 1.53 -11.78 18.76
N ASP A 78 1.33 -10.56 18.25
CA ASP A 78 1.27 -10.27 16.81
C ASP A 78 2.64 -10.32 16.10
N PHE A 79 3.72 -10.01 16.81
CA PHE A 79 5.07 -9.94 16.25
C PHE A 79 6.18 -10.37 17.21
N GLY A 80 5.87 -10.67 18.47
CA GLY A 80 6.81 -11.24 19.44
C GLY A 80 7.53 -12.50 18.94
N PRO A 81 6.84 -13.48 18.30
CA PRO A 81 7.52 -14.66 17.73
C PRO A 81 8.52 -14.34 16.60
N HIS A 82 8.37 -13.16 15.99
CA HIS A 82 9.11 -12.69 14.83
C HIS A 82 10.07 -11.53 15.17
N SER A 83 10.33 -11.30 16.45
CA SER A 83 11.12 -10.17 16.92
C SER A 83 12.46 -10.55 17.53
N VAL A 84 13.33 -9.56 17.66
CA VAL A 84 14.62 -9.64 18.34
C VAL A 84 14.85 -8.36 19.14
N LEU A 85 15.44 -8.48 20.33
CA LEU A 85 15.90 -7.33 21.12
C LEU A 85 17.42 -7.38 21.24
N LEU A 86 18.06 -6.31 20.77
CA LEU A 86 19.50 -6.12 20.80
C LEU A 86 19.86 -5.11 21.90
N ASP A 87 20.81 -5.48 22.75
CA ASP A 87 21.35 -4.68 23.85
C ASP A 87 22.73 -4.11 23.46
N PHE A 88 22.83 -2.79 23.40
CA PHE A 88 24.04 -2.04 23.07
C PHE A 88 24.74 -1.45 24.29
N SER A 89 24.21 -1.66 25.50
CA SER A 89 24.79 -1.13 26.76
C SER A 89 26.23 -1.59 27.01
N THR A 90 26.60 -2.76 26.47
CA THR A 90 27.94 -3.35 26.61
C THR A 90 28.88 -3.11 25.43
N GLY A 91 28.41 -2.45 24.36
CA GLY A 91 29.21 -2.06 23.19
C GLY A 91 28.50 -2.19 21.84
N ILE A 92 28.96 -1.39 20.87
CA ILE A 92 28.34 -1.26 19.53
C ILE A 92 28.82 -2.33 18.53
N GLU A 93 30.02 -2.88 18.72
CA GLU A 93 30.63 -3.82 17.77
C GLU A 93 30.09 -5.25 17.89
N ASN A 94 29.66 -5.66 19.09
CA ASN A 94 29.12 -7.00 19.33
C ASN A 94 28.01 -6.94 20.40
N PRO A 95 26.84 -6.38 20.05
CA PRO A 95 25.72 -6.25 20.97
C PRO A 95 25.23 -7.62 21.46
N GLY A 96 24.71 -7.62 22.69
CA GLY A 96 24.03 -8.77 23.26
C GLY A 96 22.66 -8.97 22.64
N ILE A 97 22.19 -10.21 22.57
CA ILE A 97 20.80 -10.50 22.18
C ILE A 97 20.05 -10.87 23.45
N GLU A 98 19.16 -9.99 23.90
CA GLU A 98 18.39 -10.15 25.13
C GLU A 98 17.15 -11.00 24.91
N TYR A 99 16.51 -10.85 23.74
CA TYR A 99 15.31 -11.59 23.38
C TYR A 99 15.34 -12.01 21.91
N ILE A 100 14.89 -13.23 21.63
CA ILE A 100 14.61 -13.74 20.29
C ILE A 100 13.26 -14.43 20.33
N GLY A 101 12.37 -14.04 19.42
CA GLY A 101 11.08 -14.68 19.23
C GLY A 101 11.23 -16.13 18.74
N ASN A 102 10.31 -17.01 19.16
CA ASN A 102 10.43 -18.45 18.90
C ASN A 102 10.53 -18.78 17.40
N ALA A 103 9.76 -18.12 16.52
CA ALA A 103 9.80 -18.42 15.09
C ALA A 103 11.14 -18.01 14.45
N LEU A 104 11.71 -16.88 14.89
CA LEU A 104 13.03 -16.42 14.45
C LEU A 104 14.15 -17.32 15.04
N ALA A 105 13.98 -17.76 16.28
CA ALA A 105 14.89 -18.70 16.93
C ALA A 105 14.88 -20.06 16.21
N ASP A 106 13.72 -20.57 15.82
CA ASP A 106 13.59 -21.85 15.11
C ASP A 106 14.27 -21.81 13.73
N GLU A 107 14.15 -20.71 12.97
CA GLU A 107 14.86 -20.55 11.69
C GLU A 107 16.38 -20.48 11.89
N CYS A 108 16.82 -19.73 12.90
CA CYS A 108 18.23 -19.62 13.23
C CYS A 108 18.80 -20.96 13.74
N CYS A 109 18.02 -21.70 14.54
CA CYS A 109 18.39 -23.00 15.08
C CYS A 109 18.36 -24.12 14.03
N ALA A 110 17.64 -23.96 12.93
CA ALA A 110 17.76 -24.86 11.79
C ALA A 110 19.17 -24.81 11.16
N ILE A 111 19.92 -23.72 11.39
CA ILE A 111 21.27 -23.50 10.87
C ILE A 111 22.34 -23.74 11.95
N ALA A 112 22.03 -23.49 13.23
CA ALA A 112 22.95 -23.68 14.36
C ALA A 112 22.31 -24.41 15.55
N ASP A 113 23.03 -25.33 16.18
CA ASP A 113 22.52 -26.18 17.28
C ASP A 113 22.11 -25.41 18.56
N ALA A 114 22.36 -24.09 18.65
CA ALA A 114 22.07 -23.28 19.82
C ALA A 114 21.56 -21.88 19.46
N THR A 115 20.75 -21.28 20.34
CA THR A 115 20.30 -19.90 20.21
C THR A 115 21.44 -18.92 20.47
N PRO A 116 21.71 -17.97 19.56
CA PRO A 116 22.81 -17.03 19.70
C PRO A 116 22.52 -16.05 20.86
N ARG A 117 23.53 -15.80 21.69
CA ARG A 117 23.44 -14.82 22.80
C ARG A 117 24.11 -13.49 22.48
N ARG A 118 24.95 -13.48 21.45
CA ARG A 118 25.67 -12.30 20.95
C ARG A 118 25.60 -12.26 19.44
N LEU A 119 25.78 -11.06 18.88
CA LEU A 119 25.81 -10.87 17.45
C LEU A 119 26.88 -11.73 16.75
N SER A 120 28.04 -11.92 17.37
CA SER A 120 29.12 -12.78 16.84
C SER A 120 28.73 -14.25 16.68
N ASP A 121 27.72 -14.70 17.42
CA ASP A 121 27.27 -16.10 17.43
C ASP A 121 26.19 -16.35 16.36
N VAL A 122 25.75 -15.29 15.67
CA VAL A 122 24.71 -15.37 14.65
C VAL A 122 25.24 -16.06 13.40
N PRO A 123 24.59 -17.14 12.91
CA PRO A 123 25.03 -17.83 11.71
C PRO A 123 24.97 -16.93 10.49
N PRO A 124 26.00 -16.92 9.62
CA PRO A 124 25.94 -16.19 8.37
C PRO A 124 24.85 -16.79 7.48
N ARG A 125 24.13 -15.94 6.74
CA ARG A 125 22.97 -16.33 5.90
C ARG A 125 21.76 -16.85 6.69
N SER A 126 21.60 -16.40 7.94
CA SER A 126 20.32 -16.47 8.68
C SER A 126 19.52 -15.17 8.50
N LEU A 127 18.22 -15.21 8.81
CA LEU A 127 17.41 -13.99 8.88
C LEU A 127 17.93 -12.99 9.93
N LEU A 128 18.43 -13.52 11.05
CA LEU A 128 18.98 -12.71 12.13
C LEU A 128 20.21 -11.93 11.68
N SER A 129 21.10 -12.54 10.88
CA SER A 129 22.25 -11.87 10.27
C SER A 129 21.83 -10.68 9.41
N ARG A 130 20.68 -10.78 8.72
CA ARG A 130 20.17 -9.70 7.87
C ARG A 130 19.63 -8.53 8.66
N ILE A 131 18.87 -8.81 9.73
CA ILE A 131 18.43 -7.76 10.65
C ILE A 131 19.65 -6.98 11.17
N THR A 132 20.70 -7.70 11.53
CA THR A 132 21.88 -7.10 12.13
C THR A 132 22.82 -6.40 11.14
N ASP A 133 22.60 -6.50 9.83
CA ASP A 133 23.37 -5.71 8.86
C ASP A 133 23.02 -4.21 8.93
N HIS A 134 21.83 -3.87 9.45
CA HIS A 134 21.26 -2.53 9.38
C HIS A 134 21.36 -1.73 10.70
N TYR A 135 21.77 -2.33 11.82
CA TYR A 135 21.73 -1.62 13.12
C TYR A 135 22.66 -0.40 13.16
N MET A 136 23.81 -0.45 12.46
CA MET A 136 24.74 0.68 12.38
C MET A 136 24.11 1.90 11.70
N GLN A 137 23.21 1.69 10.74
CA GLN A 137 22.50 2.78 10.07
C GLN A 137 21.50 3.47 11.01
N ILE A 138 20.95 2.75 11.99
CA ILE A 138 20.02 3.29 12.99
C ILE A 138 20.76 4.11 14.02
N LEU A 139 21.91 3.62 14.48
CA LEU A 139 22.77 4.37 15.38
C LEU A 139 23.25 5.68 14.74
N ALA A 140 23.49 5.68 13.42
CA ALA A 140 23.87 6.88 12.68
C ALA A 140 22.70 7.85 12.45
N ASN A 141 21.54 7.35 12.03
CA ASN A 141 20.40 8.18 11.63
C ASN A 141 19.42 8.49 12.76
N GLN A 142 19.59 7.84 13.92
CA GLN A 142 18.76 8.02 15.11
C GLN A 142 17.25 7.89 14.83
N SER A 143 16.87 6.97 13.94
CA SER A 143 15.49 6.81 13.48
C SER A 143 15.17 5.36 13.12
N PRO A 144 13.88 4.96 13.19
CA PRO A 144 13.42 3.66 12.71
C PRO A 144 13.80 3.40 11.26
N ILE A 145 14.29 2.19 10.97
CA ILE A 145 14.64 1.77 9.61
C ILE A 145 13.86 0.52 9.23
N GLY A 146 13.07 0.64 8.16
CA GLY A 146 12.47 -0.50 7.46
C GLY A 146 13.39 -0.99 6.34
N PHE A 147 13.46 -2.30 6.15
CA PHE A 147 14.25 -2.93 5.10
C PHE A 147 13.52 -4.15 4.54
N GLU A 148 13.72 -4.41 3.26
CA GLU A 148 13.17 -5.56 2.56
C GLU A 148 14.18 -6.05 1.53
N ALA A 149 14.31 -7.36 1.42
CA ALA A 149 15.19 -7.98 0.46
C ALA A 149 14.82 -9.45 0.26
N GLU A 150 15.50 -10.06 -0.71
CA GLU A 150 15.51 -11.50 -0.90
C GLU A 150 16.93 -12.04 -0.66
N PHE A 151 17.01 -13.25 -0.13
CA PHE A 151 18.28 -13.98 -0.04
C PHE A 151 18.04 -15.47 -0.18
N VAL A 152 19.09 -16.19 -0.55
CA VAL A 152 19.08 -17.65 -0.55
C VAL A 152 19.63 -18.14 0.78
N ASN A 153 18.82 -18.90 1.52
CA ASN A 153 19.22 -19.43 2.82
C ASN A 153 20.25 -20.57 2.68
N ALA A 154 20.77 -21.06 3.81
CA ALA A 154 21.74 -22.16 3.84
C ALA A 154 21.21 -23.45 3.18
N MET A 155 19.89 -23.63 3.11
CA MET A 155 19.22 -24.79 2.49
C MET A 155 18.91 -24.59 1.00
N GLY A 156 19.32 -23.46 0.40
CA GLY A 156 19.11 -23.19 -1.02
C GLY A 156 17.71 -22.66 -1.38
N ALA A 157 16.86 -22.38 -0.40
CA ALA A 157 15.55 -21.79 -0.63
C ALA A 157 15.64 -20.26 -0.73
N THR A 158 14.89 -19.67 -1.67
CA THR A 158 14.78 -18.22 -1.81
C THR A 158 13.81 -17.68 -0.78
N ILE A 159 14.31 -16.88 0.16
CA ILE A 159 13.52 -16.24 1.20
C ILE A 159 13.38 -14.77 0.88
N LEU A 160 12.13 -14.31 0.77
CA LEU A 160 11.81 -12.88 0.79
C LEU A 160 11.49 -12.49 2.20
N TYR A 161 12.15 -11.46 2.70
CA TYR A 161 11.90 -10.96 4.04
C TYR A 161 11.72 -9.45 4.04
N ARG A 162 11.03 -9.00 5.07
CA ARG A 162 10.70 -7.61 5.29
C ARG A 162 10.71 -7.37 6.79
N GLY A 163 11.50 -6.41 7.23
CA GLY A 163 11.68 -6.11 8.63
C GLY A 163 11.75 -4.62 8.92
N ILE A 164 11.65 -4.30 10.20
CA ILE A 164 11.83 -2.97 10.74
C ILE A 164 12.65 -3.07 12.02
N LEU A 165 13.51 -2.09 12.22
CA LEU A 165 14.27 -1.91 13.44
C LEU A 165 13.91 -0.58 14.08
N LEU A 166 13.73 -0.62 15.39
CA LEU A 166 13.11 0.41 16.20
C LEU A 166 14.04 0.74 17.37
N PRO A 167 14.57 1.98 17.45
CA PRO A 167 15.49 2.38 18.51
C PRO A 167 14.76 2.66 19.84
N PHE A 168 15.36 2.24 20.94
CA PHE A 168 14.89 2.48 22.31
C PHE A 168 16.02 3.11 23.13
N SER A 169 15.64 3.93 24.11
CA SER A 169 16.59 4.63 24.98
C SER A 169 16.14 4.59 26.44
N SER A 170 17.08 4.36 27.35
CA SER A 170 16.81 4.49 28.78
C SER A 170 16.81 5.96 29.23
N ASN A 171 17.62 6.81 28.59
CA ASN A 171 17.91 8.20 29.01
C ASN A 171 17.40 9.30 28.05
N ASP A 172 16.74 8.91 26.95
CA ASP A 172 16.25 9.80 25.86
C ASP A 172 17.34 10.52 25.04
N GLU A 173 18.62 10.16 25.25
CA GLU A 173 19.77 10.76 24.56
C GLU A 173 20.59 9.74 23.75
N SER A 174 20.81 8.53 24.28
CA SER A 174 21.56 7.45 23.62
C SER A 174 20.65 6.26 23.31
N ILE A 175 20.86 5.65 22.14
CA ILE A 175 20.18 4.40 21.79
C ILE A 175 20.90 3.27 22.51
N ASP A 176 20.24 2.71 23.52
CA ASP A 176 20.78 1.62 24.33
C ASP A 176 20.25 0.26 23.86
N PHE A 177 19.06 0.25 23.23
CA PHE A 177 18.41 -0.96 22.75
C PHE A 177 17.84 -0.76 21.34
N ILE A 178 17.85 -1.84 20.54
CA ILE A 178 17.16 -1.87 19.25
C ILE A 178 16.25 -3.08 19.21
N PHE A 179 14.96 -2.82 18.97
CA PHE A 179 13.97 -3.85 18.77
C PHE A 179 13.75 -4.07 17.27
N GLY A 180 14.00 -5.28 16.80
CA GLY A 180 13.80 -5.70 15.41
C GLY A 180 12.57 -6.57 15.26
N VAL A 181 11.82 -6.39 14.19
CA VAL A 181 10.72 -7.29 13.79
C VAL A 181 10.95 -7.68 12.33
N ILE A 182 10.89 -8.97 12.01
CA ILE A 182 11.09 -9.47 10.65
C ILE A 182 10.03 -10.51 10.28
N ASN A 183 9.41 -10.34 9.12
CA ASN A 183 8.52 -11.34 8.54
C ASN A 183 9.13 -11.87 7.24
N TRP A 184 8.95 -13.15 6.95
CA TRP A 184 9.54 -13.78 5.78
C TRP A 184 8.61 -14.78 5.11
N LYS A 185 8.84 -15.01 3.82
CA LYS A 185 8.16 -16.02 3.02
C LYS A 185 9.18 -16.77 2.18
N GLU A 186 9.11 -18.09 2.24
CA GLU A 186 9.90 -18.97 1.41
C GLU A 186 9.22 -19.14 0.04
N LEU A 187 9.95 -18.83 -1.03
CA LEU A 187 9.61 -19.25 -2.39
C LEU A 187 10.32 -20.58 -2.64
N ALA A 188 9.54 -21.67 -2.63
CA ALA A 188 10.01 -22.95 -3.12
C ALA A 188 10.44 -22.77 -4.59
N ASP A 189 11.68 -23.16 -4.89
CA ASP A 189 12.29 -23.01 -6.20
C ASP A 189 11.36 -23.60 -7.29
N ALA A 190 11.22 -22.91 -8.41
CA ALA A 190 10.44 -23.39 -9.56
C ALA A 190 10.95 -24.75 -10.07
N ARG A 191 12.15 -25.16 -9.66
CA ARG A 191 12.72 -26.48 -9.90
C ARG A 191 12.09 -27.58 -9.06
N SER A 192 11.78 -27.36 -7.78
CA SER A 192 11.12 -28.34 -6.93
C SER A 192 9.67 -28.55 -7.36
N SER A 193 9.01 -27.47 -7.81
CA SER A 193 7.68 -27.60 -8.43
C SER A 193 7.75 -28.34 -9.77
N GLY A 194 8.82 -28.11 -10.55
CA GLY A 194 9.08 -28.83 -11.80
C GLY A 194 9.39 -30.31 -11.59
N GLU A 195 10.20 -30.68 -10.60
CA GLU A 195 10.47 -32.07 -10.23
C GLU A 195 9.25 -32.76 -9.62
N LEU A 196 8.49 -32.08 -8.76
CA LEU A 196 7.23 -32.62 -8.22
C LEU A 196 6.17 -32.79 -9.31
N LEU A 197 6.05 -31.83 -10.24
CA LEU A 197 5.18 -31.97 -11.42
C LEU A 197 5.65 -33.12 -12.31
N LEU A 198 6.96 -33.27 -12.51
CA LEU A 198 7.55 -34.38 -13.27
C LEU A 198 7.30 -35.74 -12.57
N GLU A 199 7.40 -35.82 -11.24
CA GLU A 199 7.07 -37.02 -10.47
C GLU A 199 5.58 -37.36 -10.54
N ILE A 200 4.70 -36.34 -10.48
CA ILE A 200 3.25 -36.51 -10.66
C ILE A 200 2.94 -37.01 -12.08
N ASP A 201 3.54 -36.40 -13.10
CA ASP A 201 3.36 -36.79 -14.50
C ASP A 201 3.89 -38.21 -14.76
N GLN A 202 5.05 -38.55 -14.19
CA GLN A 202 5.61 -39.91 -14.23
C GLN A 202 4.73 -40.93 -13.48
N ALA A 203 4.10 -40.56 -12.37
CA ALA A 203 3.18 -41.42 -11.64
C ALA A 203 1.85 -41.61 -12.39
N LEU A 204 1.35 -40.57 -13.07
CA LEU A 204 0.19 -40.64 -13.95
C LEU A 204 0.48 -41.50 -15.20
N ASP A 205 1.64 -41.35 -15.83
CA ASP A 205 2.08 -42.17 -16.96
C ASP A 205 2.36 -43.63 -16.54
N ALA A 206 2.88 -43.86 -15.33
CA ALA A 206 2.99 -45.20 -14.76
C ALA A 206 1.60 -45.83 -14.52
N GLY A 207 0.60 -45.04 -14.11
CA GLY A 207 -0.79 -45.48 -13.99
C GLY A 207 -1.45 -45.84 -15.32
N LEU A 208 -1.06 -45.16 -16.41
CA LEU A 208 -1.55 -45.39 -17.77
C LEU A 208 -0.84 -46.55 -18.49
N THR A 209 0.34 -46.99 -18.01
CA THR A 209 1.13 -48.08 -18.62
C THR A 209 0.90 -49.47 -18.02
N PHE A 210 0.19 -49.58 -16.89
CA PHE A 210 -0.26 -50.86 -16.32
C PHE A 210 -1.71 -51.22 -16.65
N GLY A 211 -2.30 -50.57 -17.64
CA GLY A 211 -3.66 -50.78 -18.12
C GLY A 211 -3.83 -51.81 -19.24
N ASP A 212 -3.06 -52.91 -19.31
CA ASP A 212 -3.53 -54.09 -20.05
C ASP A 212 -2.76 -55.39 -19.69
N ARG A 213 -3.43 -56.28 -18.93
CA ARG A 213 -3.47 -57.75 -19.11
C ARG A 213 -4.05 -58.42 -17.87
N GLN A 214 -5.38 -58.41 -17.76
CA GLN A 214 -6.09 -59.51 -17.11
C GLN A 214 -7.20 -60.02 -18.04
N PRO A 215 -7.28 -61.34 -18.27
CA PRO A 215 -8.20 -61.92 -19.25
C PRO A 215 -9.65 -61.85 -18.76
N ARG A 216 -10.54 -61.46 -19.68
CA ARG A 216 -12.01 -61.44 -19.56
C ARG A 216 -12.58 -62.69 -18.89
N ARG A 217 -13.49 -62.47 -17.93
CA ARG A 217 -14.58 -63.40 -17.58
C ARG A 217 -15.92 -62.75 -17.96
N PRO A 218 -16.93 -63.51 -18.43
CA PRO A 218 -18.14 -62.93 -18.99
C PRO A 218 -19.22 -62.62 -17.94
N ALA A 219 -19.92 -61.51 -18.22
CA ALA A 219 -21.33 -61.18 -18.02
C ALA A 219 -22.00 -61.35 -16.64
N LEU A 220 -22.50 -60.22 -16.12
CA LEU A 220 -23.86 -59.99 -15.60
C LEU A 220 -24.06 -58.46 -15.65
N THR A 221 -24.69 -57.86 -16.67
CA THR A 221 -26.14 -57.54 -16.73
C THR A 221 -26.71 -57.16 -15.38
N ASP A 222 -26.85 -55.85 -15.09
CA ASP A 222 -28.10 -55.26 -14.61
C ASP A 222 -28.00 -53.72 -14.44
N TRP A 223 -29.08 -53.03 -14.83
CA TRP A 223 -29.51 -51.68 -14.41
C TRP A 223 -29.01 -50.47 -15.20
N ALA A 224 -29.57 -50.32 -16.40
CA ALA A 224 -29.94 -49.01 -16.91
C ALA A 224 -31.36 -49.07 -17.53
N ASP A 225 -32.38 -48.74 -16.71
CA ASP A 225 -33.70 -48.25 -17.14
C ASP A 225 -33.72 -46.79 -16.64
N GLY A 226 -33.77 -45.72 -17.45
CA GLY A 226 -34.79 -45.27 -18.43
C GLY A 226 -35.25 -43.86 -17.97
N PRO A 227 -35.96 -43.00 -18.75
CA PRO A 227 -36.54 -43.18 -20.09
C PRO A 227 -36.41 -41.96 -21.06
N ALA A 228 -36.94 -42.17 -22.28
CA ALA A 228 -37.43 -41.20 -23.28
C ALA A 228 -36.42 -40.52 -24.25
N ASN A 229 -36.38 -41.01 -25.49
CA ASN A 229 -37.28 -40.42 -26.50
C ASN A 229 -37.59 -41.44 -27.61
N VAL A 230 -38.86 -41.48 -27.99
CA VAL A 230 -39.50 -42.38 -28.95
C VAL A 230 -39.72 -41.61 -30.26
N LEU A 231 -39.82 -42.36 -31.36
CA LEU A 231 -40.17 -42.00 -32.76
C LEU A 231 -38.93 -41.87 -33.65
N GLY A 232 -38.71 -42.68 -34.69
CA GLY A 232 -39.51 -43.74 -35.30
C GLY A 232 -38.77 -44.15 -36.57
N ASP A 233 -38.55 -45.45 -36.72
CA ASP A 233 -38.13 -46.18 -37.92
C ASP A 233 -39.04 -45.79 -39.11
N ASP A 234 -38.66 -45.79 -40.39
CA ASP A 234 -37.65 -46.56 -41.10
C ASP A 234 -37.56 -46.00 -42.55
N LEU A 235 -36.57 -46.49 -43.31
CA LEU A 235 -36.48 -46.64 -44.78
C LEU A 235 -35.18 -46.12 -45.42
N LEU A 236 -34.19 -47.03 -45.40
CA LEU A 236 -33.41 -47.59 -46.51
C LEU A 236 -32.76 -46.69 -47.58
N ALA A 237 -31.43 -46.91 -47.71
CA ALA A 237 -30.56 -46.79 -48.89
C ALA A 237 -30.26 -45.35 -49.37
N GLU A 238 -29.04 -44.92 -49.69
CA GLU A 238 -27.87 -45.62 -50.21
C GLU A 238 -26.65 -44.65 -50.18
N SER A 239 -25.43 -45.22 -50.15
CA SER A 239 -24.18 -44.68 -50.74
C SER A 239 -23.37 -43.58 -50.03
N GLY A 240 -22.08 -43.87 -49.76
CA GLY A 240 -21.01 -42.85 -49.75
C GLY A 240 -19.78 -43.04 -48.84
N ASN A 241 -18.87 -43.96 -49.19
CA ASN A 241 -17.41 -44.00 -48.95
C ASN A 241 -16.79 -43.54 -47.59
N ALA A 242 -16.09 -44.49 -46.93
CA ALA A 242 -15.21 -44.26 -45.79
C ALA A 242 -13.72 -44.58 -46.10
N PHE A 243 -12.87 -43.62 -45.73
CA PHE A 243 -11.54 -43.72 -45.11
C PHE A 243 -10.41 -44.58 -45.70
N ALA A 244 -9.29 -43.94 -46.02
CA ALA A 244 -7.94 -44.36 -45.59
C ALA A 244 -6.86 -43.27 -45.84
N ALA A 245 -6.01 -43.05 -44.83
CA ALA A 245 -4.60 -42.59 -44.79
C ALA A 245 -4.12 -41.52 -45.81
N THR A 246 -3.41 -40.46 -45.40
CA THR A 246 -1.96 -40.47 -45.13
C THR A 246 -1.54 -39.10 -44.58
N ARG A 247 -0.66 -39.05 -43.58
CA ARG A 247 -0.04 -37.79 -43.07
C ARG A 247 0.87 -37.16 -44.15
N PRO A 248 0.93 -35.82 -44.20
CA PRO A 248 2.24 -35.19 -44.09
C PRO A 248 2.25 -33.99 -43.13
N VAL A 249 3.43 -33.80 -42.57
CA VAL A 249 3.86 -32.68 -41.72
C VAL A 249 3.86 -31.38 -42.52
N PRO A 250 3.50 -30.21 -41.97
CA PRO A 250 4.02 -28.95 -42.47
C PRO A 250 5.17 -28.48 -41.59
N SER A 251 6.30 -28.35 -42.28
CA SER A 251 7.46 -27.52 -41.99
C SER A 251 7.08 -26.07 -41.70
N ILE A 252 7.90 -25.44 -40.88
CA ILE A 252 7.96 -23.99 -40.67
C ILE A 252 8.25 -23.32 -42.01
N ASP A 253 7.26 -22.60 -42.56
CA ASP A 253 7.48 -21.59 -43.58
C ASP A 253 7.51 -20.22 -42.91
N LEU A 254 8.74 -19.74 -42.75
CA LEU A 254 9.12 -18.39 -42.39
C LEU A 254 9.04 -17.54 -43.67
N ASP A 255 7.89 -16.91 -43.92
CA ASP A 255 7.77 -15.64 -44.65
C ASP A 255 6.29 -15.27 -44.80
N GLY A 256 5.83 -14.38 -43.92
CA GLY A 256 4.47 -13.88 -43.93
C GLY A 256 4.28 -12.95 -42.75
N GLN A 257 4.49 -11.67 -42.98
CA GLN A 257 4.20 -10.58 -42.07
C GLN A 257 2.80 -10.75 -41.46
N ALA A 258 2.73 -11.18 -40.21
CA ALA A 258 1.61 -10.89 -39.34
C ALA A 258 2.14 -9.88 -38.33
N GLU A 259 1.98 -8.61 -38.69
CA GLU A 259 1.74 -7.55 -37.72
C GLU A 259 0.76 -8.12 -36.69
N MET A 260 1.25 -8.45 -35.49
CA MET A 260 0.38 -8.61 -34.35
C MET A 260 -0.28 -7.25 -34.19
N ALA A 261 -1.50 -7.15 -34.70
CA ALA A 261 -2.40 -6.07 -34.40
C ALA A 261 -2.34 -5.89 -32.88
N SER A 262 -1.80 -4.76 -32.45
CA SER A 262 -2.23 -4.15 -31.20
C SER A 262 -3.75 -4.20 -31.25
N ASP A 263 -4.38 -4.94 -30.34
CA ASP A 263 -5.81 -4.79 -30.10
C ASP A 263 -6.06 -3.28 -29.93
N SER A 264 -6.61 -2.68 -30.98
CA SER A 264 -7.10 -1.33 -30.93
C SER A 264 -8.25 -1.40 -29.96
N PHE A 265 -8.00 -1.00 -28.71
CA PHE A 265 -9.02 -0.71 -27.71
C PHE A 265 -10.07 0.16 -28.40
N ASP A 266 -11.24 -0.41 -28.70
CA ASP A 266 -12.37 0.36 -29.19
C ASP A 266 -13.19 0.80 -27.98
N PRO A 267 -13.00 2.03 -27.45
CA PRO A 267 -13.72 2.51 -26.27
C PRO A 267 -15.24 2.57 -26.48
N ALA A 268 -15.72 2.49 -27.73
CA ALA A 268 -17.15 2.54 -28.04
C ALA A 268 -17.89 1.21 -27.89
N ALA A 269 -17.18 0.09 -27.68
CA ALA A 269 -17.76 -1.25 -27.56
C ALA A 269 -17.64 -1.89 -26.16
N MET A 270 -17.03 -1.18 -25.20
CA MET A 270 -16.84 -1.68 -23.84
C MET A 270 -18.10 -1.50 -23.00
N GLU A 271 -18.57 -2.56 -22.35
CA GLU A 271 -19.63 -2.48 -21.33
C GLU A 271 -19.09 -1.77 -20.07
N LEU A 272 -19.97 -1.22 -19.23
CA LEU A 272 -19.56 -0.48 -18.04
C LEU A 272 -18.68 -1.32 -17.08
N ALA A 273 -18.95 -2.62 -16.99
CA ALA A 273 -18.15 -3.57 -16.22
C ALA A 273 -16.73 -3.71 -16.78
N ASP A 274 -16.54 -3.66 -18.10
CA ASP A 274 -15.21 -3.71 -18.74
C ASP A 274 -14.42 -2.43 -18.45
N TRP A 275 -15.08 -1.27 -18.44
CA TRP A 275 -14.46 -0.01 -18.03
C TRP A 275 -13.99 -0.06 -16.58
N LEU A 276 -14.81 -0.61 -15.68
CA LEU A 276 -14.44 -0.80 -14.28
C LEU A 276 -13.27 -1.80 -14.14
N ALA A 277 -13.29 -2.91 -14.87
CA ALA A 277 -12.23 -3.90 -14.86
C ALA A 277 -10.90 -3.31 -15.33
N ALA A 278 -10.90 -2.57 -16.45
CA ALA A 278 -9.73 -1.89 -16.97
C ALA A 278 -9.19 -0.81 -15.99
N ALA A 279 -10.09 -0.05 -15.35
CA ALA A 279 -9.71 0.94 -14.35
C ALA A 279 -9.10 0.29 -13.10
N ARG A 280 -9.67 -0.84 -12.63
CA ARG A 280 -9.14 -1.63 -11.50
C ARG A 280 -7.78 -2.24 -11.81
N GLU A 281 -7.61 -2.79 -13.00
CA GLU A 281 -6.33 -3.35 -13.44
C GLU A 281 -5.25 -2.27 -13.42
N MET A 282 -5.53 -1.09 -13.99
CA MET A 282 -4.58 0.02 -14.00
C MET A 282 -4.28 0.55 -12.60
N ALA A 283 -5.28 0.64 -11.73
CA ALA A 283 -5.09 0.99 -10.33
C ALA A 283 -4.22 -0.03 -9.57
N GLN A 284 -4.38 -1.32 -9.87
CA GLN A 284 -3.59 -2.41 -9.28
C GLN A 284 -2.14 -2.42 -9.82
N GLN A 285 -1.96 -2.19 -11.12
CA GLN A 285 -0.63 -2.03 -11.74
C GLN A 285 0.14 -0.85 -11.11
N ALA A 286 -0.56 0.28 -10.86
CA ALA A 286 -0.01 1.44 -10.17
C ALA A 286 0.32 1.17 -8.68
N LYS A 287 -0.22 0.10 -8.09
CA LYS A 287 0.03 -0.32 -6.70
C LYS A 287 1.20 -1.31 -6.58
N GLY A 288 1.44 -2.12 -7.62
CA GLY A 288 2.40 -3.23 -7.60
C GLY A 288 3.80 -2.93 -8.16
N THR A 289 4.04 -1.75 -8.75
CA THR A 289 5.35 -1.38 -9.29
C THR A 289 6.20 -0.67 -8.22
N GLU A 290 7.36 -1.25 -7.90
CA GLU A 290 8.25 -0.85 -6.80
C GLU A 290 8.99 0.50 -6.97
N GLU A 291 8.96 1.15 -8.14
CA GLU A 291 9.59 2.45 -8.31
C GLU A 291 8.69 3.46 -9.04
N ARG A 292 8.03 4.29 -8.22
CA ARG A 292 7.57 5.66 -8.48
C ARG A 292 7.64 6.13 -9.95
N THR A 293 6.56 5.94 -10.70
CA THR A 293 6.18 6.96 -11.68
C THR A 293 4.86 7.60 -11.26
N ARG A 294 4.90 8.90 -10.99
CA ARG A 294 3.68 9.74 -10.92
C ARG A 294 2.82 9.54 -12.16
N ALA A 295 3.44 9.14 -13.29
CA ALA A 295 2.78 8.77 -14.52
C ALA A 295 1.79 7.60 -14.33
N ALA A 296 2.19 6.46 -13.76
CA ALA A 296 1.28 5.32 -13.56
C ALA A 296 0.06 5.70 -12.69
N LEU A 297 0.29 6.51 -11.66
CA LEU A 297 -0.81 7.04 -10.85
C LEU A 297 -1.74 7.97 -11.65
N TYR A 298 -1.18 8.83 -12.51
CA TYR A 298 -1.98 9.73 -13.33
C TYR A 298 -2.78 8.99 -14.40
N GLU A 299 -2.22 7.92 -14.97
CA GLU A 299 -2.97 7.04 -15.87
C GLU A 299 -4.10 6.31 -15.13
N ALA A 300 -3.86 5.80 -13.92
CA ALA A 300 -4.91 5.15 -13.12
C ALA A 300 -6.04 6.11 -12.74
N VAL A 301 -5.72 7.34 -12.32
CA VAL A 301 -6.73 8.38 -12.06
C VAL A 301 -7.43 8.81 -13.35
N GLY A 302 -6.72 8.80 -14.49
CA GLY A 302 -7.28 9.03 -15.82
C GLY A 302 -8.31 7.96 -16.21
N ARG A 303 -8.01 6.67 -16.04
CA ARG A 303 -8.96 5.59 -16.30
C ARG A 303 -10.16 5.61 -15.36
N ALA A 304 -9.97 6.04 -14.12
CA ALA A 304 -11.09 6.25 -13.20
C ALA A 304 -12.05 7.35 -13.69
N TRP A 305 -11.53 8.38 -14.38
CA TRP A 305 -12.36 9.39 -15.04
C TRP A 305 -13.08 8.84 -16.26
N ASP A 306 -12.42 8.02 -17.06
CA ASP A 306 -13.06 7.40 -18.23
C ASP A 306 -14.23 6.50 -17.81
N PHE A 307 -14.05 5.74 -16.74
CA PHE A 307 -15.14 4.99 -16.11
C PHE A 307 -16.23 5.91 -15.54
N ALA A 308 -15.88 7.06 -14.96
CA ALA A 308 -16.87 8.03 -14.46
C ALA A 308 -17.77 8.58 -15.57
N ILE A 309 -17.20 8.85 -16.75
CA ILE A 309 -17.96 9.30 -17.93
C ILE A 309 -18.90 8.18 -18.38
N ALA A 310 -18.38 6.96 -18.56
CA ALA A 310 -19.19 5.81 -18.95
C ALA A 310 -20.32 5.50 -17.95
N ALA A 311 -20.05 5.65 -16.65
CA ALA A 311 -21.06 5.50 -15.60
C ALA A 311 -22.15 6.58 -15.67
N GLY A 312 -21.83 7.78 -16.16
CA GLY A 312 -22.81 8.83 -16.42
C GLY A 312 -23.76 8.51 -17.56
N ASP A 313 -23.29 7.77 -18.58
CA ASP A 313 -24.06 7.35 -19.74
C ASP A 313 -24.91 6.09 -19.46
N ALA A 314 -24.55 5.30 -18.43
CA ALA A 314 -25.24 4.06 -18.02
C ALA A 314 -25.55 4.06 -16.50
N PRO A 315 -26.54 4.85 -16.03
CA PRO A 315 -26.81 5.02 -14.60
C PRO A 315 -27.39 3.76 -13.93
N ASP A 316 -28.17 2.95 -14.65
CA ASP A 316 -28.77 1.72 -14.12
C ASP A 316 -27.68 0.67 -13.85
N ASP A 317 -26.79 0.43 -14.81
CA ASP A 317 -25.63 -0.46 -14.66
C ASP A 317 -24.68 0.03 -13.57
N PHE A 318 -24.50 1.35 -13.43
CA PHE A 318 -23.69 1.91 -12.37
C PHE A 318 -24.29 1.67 -10.98
N ALA A 319 -25.62 1.74 -10.85
CA ALA A 319 -26.31 1.44 -9.59
C ALA A 319 -26.14 -0.03 -9.20
N GLU A 320 -26.24 -0.96 -10.15
CA GLU A 320 -26.00 -2.40 -9.92
C GLU A 320 -24.57 -2.64 -9.40
N LEU A 321 -23.56 -2.03 -10.04
CA LEU A 321 -22.17 -2.13 -9.60
C LEU A 321 -21.93 -1.58 -8.18
N LEU A 322 -22.66 -0.53 -7.80
CA LEU A 322 -22.59 0.04 -6.45
C LEU A 322 -23.24 -0.87 -5.41
N GLU A 323 -24.38 -1.49 -5.73
CA GLU A 323 -25.08 -2.44 -4.87
C GLU A 323 -24.22 -3.68 -4.61
N ASP A 324 -23.64 -4.26 -5.66
CA ASP A 324 -22.74 -5.43 -5.56
C ASP A 324 -21.49 -5.14 -4.70
N ALA A 325 -20.98 -3.91 -4.76
CA ALA A 325 -19.83 -3.48 -3.97
C ALA A 325 -20.20 -3.03 -2.54
N GLY A 326 -21.48 -2.95 -2.19
CA GLY A 326 -21.95 -2.43 -0.91
C GLY A 326 -21.64 -0.94 -0.70
N ILE A 327 -21.60 -0.15 -1.79
CA ILE A 327 -21.26 1.27 -1.76
C ILE A 327 -22.53 2.10 -1.93
N ALA A 328 -22.89 2.89 -0.92
CA ALA A 328 -24.00 3.84 -1.03
C ALA A 328 -23.67 4.99 -1.99
N MET A 329 -24.61 5.31 -2.90
CA MET A 329 -24.53 6.49 -3.76
C MET A 329 -24.57 7.78 -2.93
N GLN A 330 -23.75 8.76 -3.30
CA GLN A 330 -23.63 10.03 -2.58
C GLN A 330 -23.93 11.20 -3.52
N GLU A 331 -25.16 11.75 -3.48
CA GLU A 331 -25.57 12.88 -4.33
C GLU A 331 -24.70 14.13 -4.12
N ARG A 332 -24.22 14.35 -2.88
CA ARG A 332 -23.34 15.48 -2.54
C ARG A 332 -21.89 15.27 -2.98
N ALA A 333 -21.50 14.05 -3.32
CA ALA A 333 -20.14 13.68 -3.68
C ALA A 333 -20.14 12.53 -4.73
N PRO A 334 -20.65 12.78 -5.95
CA PRO A 334 -20.89 11.73 -6.95
C PRO A 334 -19.60 11.01 -7.38
N MET A 335 -18.46 11.67 -7.24
CA MET A 335 -17.14 11.10 -7.58
C MET A 335 -16.58 10.17 -6.51
N THR A 336 -17.08 10.20 -5.28
CA THR A 336 -16.57 9.35 -4.20
C THR A 336 -16.91 7.86 -4.40
N PRO A 337 -18.15 7.47 -4.76
CA PRO A 337 -18.47 6.10 -5.12
C PRO A 337 -17.63 5.55 -6.28
N VAL A 338 -17.39 6.36 -7.32
CA VAL A 338 -16.54 6.00 -8.46
C VAL A 338 -15.13 5.61 -8.04
N VAL A 339 -14.47 6.47 -7.25
CA VAL A 339 -13.11 6.20 -6.79
C VAL A 339 -13.06 4.97 -5.89
N LYS A 340 -14.09 4.74 -5.04
CA LYS A 340 -14.17 3.54 -4.21
C LYS A 340 -14.32 2.26 -5.04
N LEU A 341 -15.10 2.29 -6.11
CA LEU A 341 -15.25 1.15 -7.02
C LEU A 341 -13.92 0.78 -7.70
N VAL A 342 -13.16 1.80 -8.13
CA VAL A 342 -11.90 1.60 -8.87
C VAL A 342 -10.72 1.26 -7.97
N PHE A 343 -10.50 1.99 -6.88
CA PHE A 343 -9.32 1.84 -6.02
C PHE A 343 -9.55 0.92 -4.81
N GLY A 344 -10.81 0.61 -4.52
CA GLY A 344 -11.24 -0.19 -3.37
C GLY A 344 -11.76 0.66 -2.21
N VAL A 345 -12.74 0.12 -1.49
CA VAL A 345 -13.38 0.76 -0.33
C VAL A 345 -12.40 0.95 0.85
N ASP A 346 -11.43 0.04 0.98
CA ASP A 346 -10.41 0.05 2.03
C ASP A 346 -9.13 0.80 1.63
N TYR A 347 -9.16 1.52 0.51
CA TYR A 347 -8.04 2.34 0.10
C TYR A 347 -7.87 3.54 1.04
N ASP A 348 -6.66 4.13 1.07
CA ASP A 348 -6.35 5.26 1.95
C ASP A 348 -7.38 6.40 1.78
N LYS A 349 -8.06 6.75 2.87
CA LYS A 349 -9.15 7.74 2.88
C LYS A 349 -8.69 9.08 2.33
N THR A 350 -7.47 9.51 2.68
CA THR A 350 -6.91 10.78 2.21
C THR A 350 -6.76 10.76 0.70
N ARG A 351 -6.17 9.71 0.12
CA ARG A 351 -6.04 9.55 -1.33
C ARG A 351 -7.37 9.45 -2.04
N LEU A 352 -8.33 8.71 -1.48
CA LEU A 352 -9.69 8.65 -2.05
C LEU A 352 -10.31 10.04 -2.14
N THR A 353 -10.17 10.89 -1.11
CA THR A 353 -10.66 12.27 -1.16
C THR A 353 -9.92 13.13 -2.19
N GLU A 354 -8.63 12.90 -2.38
CA GLU A 354 -7.83 13.61 -3.38
C GLU A 354 -8.23 13.21 -4.80
N TYR A 355 -8.37 11.92 -5.08
CA TYR A 355 -8.79 11.44 -6.40
C TYR A 355 -10.21 11.88 -6.71
N ALA A 356 -11.13 11.85 -5.74
CA ALA A 356 -12.49 12.34 -5.94
C ALA A 356 -12.52 13.86 -6.22
N ALA A 357 -11.61 14.64 -5.63
CA ALA A 357 -11.45 16.06 -5.98
C ALA A 357 -10.91 16.23 -7.40
N VAL A 358 -9.96 15.40 -7.84
CA VAL A 358 -9.46 15.43 -9.22
C VAL A 358 -10.55 15.09 -10.24
N LEU A 359 -11.37 14.07 -9.98
CA LEU A 359 -12.48 13.71 -10.87
C LEU A 359 -13.54 14.83 -10.92
N ALA A 360 -13.86 15.45 -9.78
CA ALA A 360 -14.79 16.59 -9.76
C ALA A 360 -14.23 17.81 -10.50
N PHE A 361 -12.91 18.03 -10.43
CA PHE A 361 -12.26 19.03 -11.27
C PHE A 361 -12.38 18.67 -12.76
N ALA A 362 -12.16 17.40 -13.13
CA ALA A 362 -12.24 16.94 -14.51
C ALA A 362 -13.64 17.15 -15.09
N ASP A 363 -14.67 16.80 -14.33
CA ASP A 363 -16.08 17.03 -14.64
C ASP A 363 -16.38 18.52 -14.85
N ARG A 364 -16.02 19.36 -13.88
CA ARG A 364 -16.24 20.81 -13.95
C ARG A 364 -15.56 21.49 -15.13
N ASN A 365 -14.38 21.04 -15.52
CA ASN A 365 -13.60 21.63 -16.61
C ASN A 365 -13.83 20.94 -17.95
N GLY A 366 -14.74 19.95 -18.02
CA GLY A 366 -15.08 19.23 -19.25
C GLY A 366 -13.88 18.50 -19.86
N ILE A 367 -13.06 17.85 -19.04
CA ILE A 367 -11.91 17.07 -19.52
C ILE A 367 -12.43 15.86 -20.30
N ALA A 368 -12.01 15.71 -21.56
CA ALA A 368 -12.45 14.62 -22.42
C ALA A 368 -11.93 13.25 -21.92
N GLN A 369 -12.66 12.18 -22.26
CA GLN A 369 -12.23 10.81 -22.03
C GLN A 369 -10.82 10.56 -22.60
N GLY A 370 -9.98 9.83 -21.86
CA GLY A 370 -8.60 9.50 -22.18
C GLY A 370 -7.60 10.63 -21.99
N SER A 371 -8.04 11.85 -21.63
CA SER A 371 -7.15 13.04 -21.61
C SER A 371 -6.68 13.45 -20.20
N LEU A 372 -7.34 12.99 -19.14
CA LEU A 372 -7.03 13.44 -17.76
C LEU A 372 -5.62 13.06 -17.31
N GLY A 373 -5.14 11.85 -17.64
CA GLY A 373 -3.79 11.41 -17.29
C GLY A 373 -2.71 12.30 -17.91
N ALA A 374 -2.88 12.70 -19.17
CA ALA A 374 -2.00 13.64 -19.86
C ALA A 374 -2.07 15.05 -19.26
N TYR A 375 -3.28 15.53 -18.94
CA TYR A 375 -3.48 16.83 -18.29
C TYR A 375 -2.72 16.93 -16.95
N LEU A 376 -2.79 15.88 -16.11
CA LEU A 376 -2.11 15.85 -14.82
C LEU A 376 -0.58 15.90 -14.93
N LYS A 377 0.00 15.43 -16.05
CA LYS A 377 1.45 15.52 -16.32
C LYS A 377 1.89 16.95 -16.60
N THR A 378 1.05 17.76 -17.22
CA THR A 378 1.36 19.15 -17.61
C THR A 378 0.85 20.19 -16.62
N ALA A 379 -0.09 19.83 -15.73
CA ALA A 379 -0.67 20.75 -14.77
C ALA A 379 0.37 21.28 -13.75
N GLU A 380 0.27 22.56 -13.43
CA GLU A 380 1.11 23.19 -12.40
C GLU A 380 0.85 22.54 -11.03
N GLY A 381 1.90 22.01 -10.40
CA GLY A 381 1.77 21.23 -9.15
C GLY A 381 1.18 19.83 -9.32
N GLY A 382 0.91 19.38 -10.55
CA GLY A 382 0.36 18.07 -10.87
C GLY A 382 -0.95 17.76 -10.13
N LEU A 383 -1.12 16.52 -9.69
CA LEU A 383 -2.31 16.09 -8.94
C LEU A 383 -2.60 16.97 -7.72
N LYS A 384 -1.57 17.37 -6.96
CA LYS A 384 -1.76 18.20 -5.75
C LYS A 384 -2.20 19.63 -6.09
N GLY A 385 -1.72 20.19 -7.20
CA GLY A 385 -2.16 21.49 -7.70
C GLY A 385 -3.64 21.48 -8.09
N VAL A 386 -4.07 20.43 -8.79
CA VAL A 386 -5.49 20.22 -9.15
C VAL A 386 -6.37 20.03 -7.91
N VAL A 387 -5.93 19.26 -6.92
CA VAL A 387 -6.68 19.12 -5.65
C VAL A 387 -6.80 20.46 -4.93
N ALA A 388 -5.75 21.26 -4.89
CA ALA A 388 -5.78 22.57 -4.24
C ALA A 388 -6.72 23.54 -4.95
N SER A 389 -6.72 23.57 -6.29
CA SER A 389 -7.61 24.42 -7.08
C SER A 389 -9.08 24.04 -6.89
N GLU A 390 -9.39 22.74 -6.84
CA GLU A 390 -10.75 22.26 -6.63
C GLU A 390 -11.25 22.51 -5.20
N ARG A 391 -10.40 22.32 -4.19
CA ARG A 391 -10.74 22.66 -2.80
C ARG A 391 -10.98 24.16 -2.63
N ALA A 392 -10.20 24.99 -3.30
CA ALA A 392 -10.42 26.44 -3.29
C ALA A 392 -11.76 26.81 -3.94
N PHE A 393 -12.11 26.16 -5.05
CA PHE A 393 -13.38 26.36 -5.73
C PHE A 393 -14.59 25.97 -4.87
N ARG A 394 -14.58 24.78 -4.24
CA ARG A 394 -15.68 24.34 -3.35
C ARG A 394 -15.89 25.28 -2.17
N ARG A 395 -14.79 25.75 -1.55
CA ARG A 395 -14.90 26.73 -0.44
C ARG A 395 -15.46 28.07 -0.88
N ALA A 396 -15.11 28.53 -2.09
CA ALA A 396 -15.67 29.74 -2.65
C ALA A 396 -17.18 29.60 -2.89
N GLN A 397 -17.65 28.43 -3.34
CA GLN A 397 -19.08 28.14 -3.43
C GLN A 397 -19.77 28.11 -2.05
N ASP A 398 -19.12 27.54 -1.04
CA ASP A 398 -19.61 27.49 0.33
C ASP A 398 -19.56 28.86 1.05
N GLY A 399 -19.09 29.93 0.37
CA GLY A 399 -18.97 31.28 0.94
C GLY A 399 -17.88 31.40 2.03
N LYS A 400 -16.97 30.42 2.11
CA LYS A 400 -15.89 30.40 3.11
C LYS A 400 -14.67 31.20 2.62
N PRO A 401 -13.98 31.97 3.50
CA PRO A 401 -12.81 32.74 3.10
C PRO A 401 -11.68 31.82 2.60
N ALA A 402 -10.85 32.35 1.68
CA ALA A 402 -9.70 31.62 1.17
C ALA A 402 -8.73 31.27 2.31
N GLN A 403 -8.28 30.01 2.37
CA GLN A 403 -7.28 29.60 3.35
C GLN A 403 -6.01 30.45 3.18
N PRO A 404 -5.45 31.01 4.27
CA PRO A 404 -4.17 31.69 4.17
C PRO A 404 -3.11 30.70 3.70
N ILE A 405 -2.44 31.00 2.58
CA ILE A 405 -1.22 30.30 2.19
C ILE A 405 -0.26 30.44 3.37
N HIS A 406 0.11 29.32 4.01
CA HIS A 406 0.97 29.36 5.19
C HIS A 406 2.36 29.88 4.79
N LYS A 407 2.59 31.20 4.95
CA LYS A 407 3.85 31.87 4.64
C LYS A 407 4.87 31.77 5.79
N GLY A 408 5.05 30.57 6.36
CA GLY A 408 6.00 30.39 7.45
C GLY A 408 6.23 28.93 7.86
N PRO A 409 7.29 28.67 8.65
CA PRO A 409 7.53 27.36 9.22
C PRO A 409 6.42 26.98 10.22
N ARG A 410 6.14 25.68 10.32
CA ARG A 410 5.18 25.07 11.26
C ARG A 410 5.39 25.61 12.69
N LYS A 411 4.31 25.76 13.49
CA LYS A 411 4.36 26.29 14.87
C LYS A 411 5.44 25.59 15.74
N ALA A 412 5.54 24.27 15.66
CA ALA A 412 6.53 23.47 16.39
C ALA A 412 7.98 23.78 16.00
N ILE A 413 8.26 23.82 14.68
CA ILE A 413 9.57 24.18 14.14
C ILE A 413 9.92 25.62 14.53
N ALA A 414 8.97 26.56 14.40
CA ALA A 414 9.17 27.94 14.81
C ALA A 414 9.50 28.08 16.31
N LYS A 415 8.91 27.24 17.19
CA LYS A 415 9.24 27.20 18.63
C LYS A 415 10.68 26.73 18.85
N ARG A 416 11.12 25.66 18.17
CA ARG A 416 12.51 25.16 18.25
C ARG A 416 13.52 26.18 17.71
N LEU A 417 13.24 26.82 16.57
CA LEU A 417 14.07 27.90 16.02
C LEU A 417 14.15 29.13 16.93
N ARG A 418 13.13 29.39 17.78
CA ARG A 418 13.17 30.43 18.81
C ARG A 418 14.03 30.04 20.02
N ALA A 419 14.14 28.75 20.33
CA ALA A 419 14.94 28.24 21.44
C ALA A 419 16.45 28.19 21.12
N LEU A 420 16.84 28.18 19.85
CA LEU A 420 18.25 28.21 19.45
C LEU A 420 18.94 29.51 19.90
N ALA A 421 20.14 29.35 20.45
CA ALA A 421 21.02 30.44 20.84
C ALA A 421 21.51 31.18 19.58
N PRO A 422 21.39 32.52 19.52
CA PRO A 422 21.94 33.32 18.43
C PRO A 422 23.45 33.14 18.28
N LEU A 423 23.89 32.83 17.06
CA LEU A 423 25.29 32.83 16.66
C LEU A 423 25.64 34.18 16.00
N GLN A 424 26.91 34.56 16.13
CA GLN A 424 27.48 35.68 15.38
C GLN A 424 28.04 35.16 14.05
N PHE A 425 28.03 35.99 13.00
CA PHE A 425 28.62 35.59 11.72
C PHE A 425 30.09 35.14 11.86
N ASP A 426 30.84 35.78 12.76
CA ASP A 426 32.26 35.47 13.03
C ASP A 426 32.48 34.11 13.72
N SER A 427 31.40 33.45 14.16
CA SER A 427 31.47 32.11 14.77
C SER A 427 31.25 30.97 13.77
N LEU A 428 30.98 31.30 12.51
CA LEU A 428 30.88 30.31 11.43
C LEU A 428 32.28 29.79 11.06
N ALA A 429 32.36 28.52 10.63
CA ALA A 429 33.62 27.92 10.24
C ALA A 429 34.22 28.65 9.03
N ILE A 430 35.52 28.95 9.10
CA ILE A 430 36.25 29.60 8.00
C ILE A 430 36.54 28.60 6.87
N GLU A 431 36.57 27.30 7.20
CA GLU A 431 36.72 26.20 6.26
C GLU A 431 35.34 25.64 5.87
N GLY A 432 35.04 25.61 4.57
CA GLY A 432 33.75 25.15 4.05
C GLY A 432 33.65 25.28 2.52
N ASP A 433 32.47 24.97 1.99
CA ASP A 433 32.15 25.12 0.57
C ASP A 433 32.06 26.61 0.16
N GLU A 434 32.31 26.93 -1.12
CA GLU A 434 32.23 28.30 -1.66
C GLU A 434 30.84 28.95 -1.43
N PHE A 435 29.78 28.14 -1.44
CA PHE A 435 28.40 28.58 -1.21
C PHE A 435 27.78 27.82 -0.04
N ALA A 436 27.52 28.53 1.05
CA ALA A 436 26.84 28.01 2.23
C ALA A 436 25.50 28.72 2.48
N LEU A 437 24.59 28.05 3.17
CA LEU A 437 23.30 28.61 3.57
C LEU A 437 23.25 28.79 5.07
N VAL A 438 22.90 30.00 5.51
CA VAL A 438 22.71 30.33 6.92
C VAL A 438 21.25 30.63 7.21
N MET A 439 20.74 30.03 8.29
CA MET A 439 19.40 30.34 8.77
C MET A 439 19.46 31.60 9.64
N ILE A 440 18.64 32.60 9.31
CA ILE A 440 18.54 33.83 10.11
C ILE A 440 17.18 33.94 10.79
N ARG A 441 17.14 34.59 11.94
CA ARG A 441 15.93 34.97 12.66
C ARG A 441 15.89 36.48 12.85
N ARG A 442 14.73 37.08 12.61
CA ARG A 442 14.45 38.45 13.04
C ARG A 442 13.73 38.38 14.37
N ASP A 443 14.29 39.01 15.39
CA ASP A 443 13.64 39.07 16.70
C ASP A 443 12.51 40.12 16.73
N ALA A 444 11.82 40.23 17.87
CA ALA A 444 10.72 41.19 18.05
C ALA A 444 11.19 42.66 17.97
N THR A 445 12.49 42.91 18.11
CA THR A 445 13.09 44.25 17.98
C THR A 445 13.53 44.56 16.55
N GLY A 446 13.43 43.59 15.64
CA GLY A 446 13.85 43.70 14.24
C GLY A 446 15.33 43.38 14.03
N GLN A 447 16.05 42.94 15.06
CA GLN A 447 17.45 42.55 14.94
C GLN A 447 17.56 41.21 14.19
N VAL A 448 18.45 41.17 13.20
CA VAL A 448 18.79 39.94 12.47
C VAL A 448 19.86 39.19 13.23
N VAL A 449 19.60 37.93 13.57
CA VAL A 449 20.56 37.03 14.20
C VAL A 449 20.72 35.76 13.38
N VAL A 450 21.92 35.18 13.37
CA VAL A 450 22.19 33.89 12.73
C VAL A 450 21.82 32.78 13.72
N LEU A 451 21.12 31.74 13.26
CA LEU A 451 20.80 30.56 14.06
C LEU A 451 21.79 29.42 13.84
N GLY A 452 22.40 29.37 12.65
CA GLY A 452 23.42 28.37 12.30
C GLY A 452 23.57 28.21 10.79
N GLU A 453 24.64 27.54 10.41
CA GLU A 453 24.88 27.07 9.04
C GLU A 453 24.10 25.78 8.79
N VAL A 454 23.44 25.71 7.63
CA VAL A 454 22.75 24.51 7.17
C VAL A 454 23.80 23.56 6.59
N PRO A 455 23.85 22.28 7.00
CA PRO A 455 24.77 21.31 6.44
C PRO A 455 24.72 21.26 4.91
N GLY A 456 25.90 21.11 4.28
CA GLY A 456 26.06 21.14 2.83
C GLY A 456 25.07 20.26 2.08
N ASN A 457 24.20 20.88 1.28
CA ASN A 457 23.23 20.19 0.43
C ASN A 457 23.11 20.92 -0.90
N THR A 458 23.76 20.38 -1.94
CA THR A 458 23.82 20.97 -3.28
C THR A 458 22.43 21.27 -3.86
N ALA A 459 21.47 20.36 -3.69
CA ALA A 459 20.11 20.56 -4.21
C ALA A 459 19.38 21.72 -3.51
N LEU A 460 19.63 21.92 -2.22
CA LEU A 460 19.04 23.02 -1.45
C LEU A 460 19.69 24.36 -1.80
N VAL A 461 21.02 24.38 -1.98
CA VAL A 461 21.77 25.54 -2.46
C VAL A 461 21.31 25.96 -3.85
N GLU A 462 21.22 25.02 -4.81
CA GLU A 462 20.72 25.32 -6.15
C GLU A 462 19.28 25.85 -6.13
N LYS A 463 18.40 25.26 -5.31
CA LYS A 463 17.02 25.70 -5.20
C LYS A 463 16.94 27.13 -4.63
N ALA A 464 17.70 27.43 -3.58
CA ALA A 464 17.76 28.76 -3.00
C ALA A 464 18.38 29.78 -3.97
N ALA A 465 19.42 29.38 -4.71
CA ALA A 465 20.07 30.21 -5.71
C ALA A 465 19.12 30.56 -6.87
N ARG A 466 18.30 29.59 -7.34
CA ARG A 466 17.27 29.86 -8.36
C ARG A 466 16.31 30.95 -7.89
N GLU A 467 15.75 30.85 -6.68
CA GLU A 467 14.85 31.88 -6.13
C GLU A 467 15.52 33.25 -5.91
N LEU A 468 16.86 33.30 -5.73
CA LEU A 468 17.60 34.56 -5.59
C LEU A 468 17.96 35.20 -6.93
N ILE A 469 18.13 34.39 -7.98
CA ILE A 469 18.56 34.83 -9.32
C ILE A 469 17.36 35.00 -10.27
N GLY A 470 16.25 34.29 -10.01
CA GLY A 470 15.02 34.25 -10.82
C GLY A 470 14.22 32.98 -10.58
#